data_AF-A0A345E9V2-F1
#
_entry.id   AF-A0A345E9V2-F1
#
_cell.length_a   1.000
_cell.length_b   1.000
_cell.length_c   1.000
_cell.angle_alpha   90.00
_cell.angle_beta   90.00
_cell.angle_gamma   90.00
#
_symmetry.space_group_name_H-M   'P 1'
#
loop_
_entity.id
_entity.type
_entity.pdbx_description
1 polymer ?
#
loop_
_entity_poly.entity_id
_entity_poly.type
_entity_poly.pdbx_seq_one_letter_code
_entity_poly.pdbx_strand_id
1 'polypeptide(L)'
;MTVSQESGRPAAEFPLSFDRIVGRIGAPIFILDADHEVVLWNGGMEALTGSSEADARAAESVGEAWYQDGRRAKTLADKVLDAPQDAHRQFDVERIDDGDHPEYRDRSTFTDTRGDTRHITFSASPLYDDGELVGVVELVKDRTEDVRRRKRVESLVEEVTDAMHAIQDGDLGARAEFEADEYVDEELLTVVDSLNEMGATLDGLVADVDEQTRELREITQEVADSAVRMEELADEQADRTEEVAGEVSSLSATVEEVASTADSVADTSRQARDHAEGGRELSQEARDTMSSVRESSREVRVDVDELSDTVDDIDAVIEVINDIADQTNLLALNANIEAARADRDSEGFAVVANEVKSLAQQAQEQAGEIESMIVDVQERTAGTVDSLETTEERIDDGVREVEAGMEKLDDIVDAVGEAVAGIQEVSTATDEQAASAEEIAAMVDDARDRANQVADEVREVARAAERQTEKVAEIERSVGQLRGDSV
;
A
#
# COMPACT_ATOMS: atom_id res chain seq x y z
N MET A 1 -4.98 -95.62 51.37
CA MET A 1 -4.19 -96.53 52.22
C MET A 1 -3.45 -95.66 53.21
N THR A 2 -3.74 -95.85 54.48
CA THR A 2 -3.09 -95.26 55.65
C THR A 2 -1.57 -95.42 55.50
N VAL A 3 -0.82 -94.31 55.47
CA VAL A 3 0.64 -94.39 55.57
C VAL A 3 0.99 -94.25 57.04
N SER A 4 1.48 -95.37 57.56
CA SER A 4 2.06 -95.56 58.87
C SER A 4 3.09 -94.49 59.21
N GLN A 5 3.09 -94.10 60.49
CA GLN A 5 4.29 -93.65 61.17
C GLN A 5 5.37 -94.73 61.02
N GLU A 6 6.43 -94.41 60.29
CA GLU A 6 7.70 -95.14 60.38
C GLU A 6 8.65 -94.37 61.30
N SER A 7 9.04 -95.09 62.34
CA SER A 7 10.01 -94.78 63.37
C SER A 7 11.32 -94.24 62.82
N GLY A 8 11.90 -93.30 63.57
CA GLY A 8 13.13 -92.58 63.23
C GLY A 8 14.27 -93.47 62.73
N ARG A 9 14.80 -93.07 61.57
CA ARG A 9 16.18 -93.39 61.18
C ARG A 9 17.11 -92.57 62.10
N PRO A 10 18.17 -93.17 62.68
CA PRO A 10 19.22 -92.36 63.30
C PRO A 10 19.80 -91.44 62.21
N ALA A 11 19.91 -90.15 62.51
CA ALA A 11 20.61 -89.21 61.65
C ALA A 11 22.02 -89.78 61.40
N ALA A 12 22.37 -90.00 60.13
CA ALA A 12 23.74 -90.33 59.78
C ALA A 12 24.61 -89.14 60.21
N GLU A 13 25.62 -89.39 61.07
CA GLU A 13 26.59 -88.37 61.46
C GLU A 13 27.12 -87.67 60.21
N PHE A 14 26.88 -86.36 60.12
CA PHE A 14 27.37 -85.54 59.02
C PHE A 14 28.92 -85.56 59.09
N PRO A 15 29.64 -85.97 58.03
CA PRO A 15 31.05 -86.35 58.13
C PRO A 15 32.04 -85.16 58.26
N LEU A 16 31.54 -83.98 58.59
CA LEU A 16 32.31 -82.76 58.80
C LEU A 16 32.03 -82.24 60.20
N SER A 17 33.10 -81.95 60.95
CA SER A 17 32.96 -81.26 62.23
C SER A 17 32.37 -79.86 62.03
N PHE A 18 31.65 -79.39 63.04
CA PHE A 18 31.06 -78.05 63.07
C PHE A 18 32.08 -76.95 62.74
N ASP A 19 33.30 -77.05 63.29
CA ASP A 19 34.40 -76.12 63.03
C ASP A 19 34.78 -76.04 61.55
N ARG A 20 34.72 -77.17 60.81
CA ARG A 20 35.01 -77.19 59.37
C ARG A 20 33.93 -76.54 58.52
N ILE A 21 32.68 -76.53 58.99
CA ILE A 21 31.56 -75.92 58.28
C ILE A 21 31.64 -74.40 58.45
N VAL A 22 31.70 -73.92 59.70
CA VAL A 22 31.74 -72.49 60.00
C VAL A 22 33.05 -71.85 59.54
N GLY A 23 34.16 -72.59 59.56
CA GLY A 23 35.45 -72.16 58.99
C GLY A 23 35.44 -71.95 57.48
N ARG A 24 34.44 -72.49 56.75
CA ARG A 24 34.25 -72.24 55.31
C ARG A 24 33.29 -71.10 54.99
N ILE A 25 32.58 -70.59 55.99
CA ILE A 25 31.71 -69.42 55.84
C ILE A 25 32.62 -68.19 55.82
N GLY A 26 32.59 -67.44 54.70
CA GLY A 26 33.41 -66.24 54.55
C GLY A 26 32.94 -65.05 55.42
N ALA A 27 31.72 -65.12 55.95
CA ALA A 27 31.22 -64.12 56.88
C ALA A 27 31.87 -64.31 58.27
N PRO A 28 32.31 -63.23 58.93
CA PRO A 28 32.85 -63.28 60.29
C PRO A 28 31.82 -63.83 61.29
N ILE A 29 32.14 -64.96 61.92
CA ILE A 29 31.30 -65.63 62.92
C ILE A 29 32.17 -66.08 64.09
N PHE A 30 31.71 -65.83 65.31
CA PHE A 30 32.27 -66.42 66.53
C PHE A 30 31.17 -66.94 67.46
N ILE A 31 31.55 -67.83 68.38
CA ILE A 31 30.66 -68.40 69.39
C ILE A 31 31.29 -68.29 70.76
N LEU A 32 30.51 -67.85 71.74
CA LEU A 32 30.83 -67.91 73.15
C LEU A 32 30.07 -69.06 73.81
N ASP A 33 30.68 -69.79 74.74
CA ASP A 33 29.95 -70.69 75.63
C ASP A 33 29.30 -69.96 76.81
N ALA A 34 28.63 -70.70 77.68
CA ALA A 34 27.98 -70.18 78.88
C ALA A 34 28.94 -69.52 79.89
N ASP A 35 30.25 -69.78 79.80
CA ASP A 35 31.29 -69.20 80.67
C ASP A 35 31.95 -67.95 80.05
N HIS A 36 31.41 -67.43 78.94
CA HIS A 36 31.96 -66.32 78.15
C HIS A 36 33.29 -66.63 77.44
N GLU A 37 33.63 -67.91 77.26
CA GLU A 37 34.85 -68.33 76.58
C GLU A 37 34.60 -68.51 75.09
N VAL A 38 35.59 -68.14 74.26
CA VAL A 38 35.49 -68.27 72.79
C VAL A 38 35.61 -69.74 72.39
N VAL A 39 34.51 -70.34 71.97
CA VAL A 39 34.45 -71.73 71.49
C VAL A 39 34.83 -71.82 70.02
N LEU A 40 34.46 -70.81 69.24
CA LEU A 40 34.73 -70.75 67.81
C LEU A 40 35.04 -69.33 67.39
N TRP A 41 36.07 -69.18 66.54
CA TRP A 41 36.42 -67.92 65.89
C TRP A 41 36.85 -68.21 64.46
N ASN A 42 35.98 -67.94 63.48
CA ASN A 42 36.24 -68.39 62.11
C ASN A 42 37.25 -67.50 61.35
N GLY A 43 37.67 -67.95 60.17
CA GLY A 43 38.58 -67.19 59.32
C GLY A 43 38.04 -65.82 58.87
N GLY A 44 36.72 -65.62 58.84
CA GLY A 44 36.11 -64.32 58.60
C GLY A 44 36.38 -63.33 59.75
N MET A 45 36.35 -63.81 61.00
CA MET A 45 36.70 -63.01 62.18
C MET A 45 38.19 -62.66 62.20
N GLU A 46 39.06 -63.60 61.88
CA GLU A 46 40.50 -63.34 61.73
C GLU A 46 40.77 -62.34 60.60
N ALA A 47 40.06 -62.42 59.47
CA ALA A 47 40.20 -61.45 58.38
C ALA A 47 39.68 -60.05 58.75
N LEU A 48 38.61 -59.96 59.55
CA LEU A 48 38.00 -58.69 59.96
C LEU A 48 38.78 -58.00 61.09
N THR A 49 39.26 -58.77 62.06
CA THR A 49 39.91 -58.25 63.27
C THR A 49 41.43 -58.30 63.18
N GLY A 50 42.01 -59.25 62.44
CA GLY A 50 43.45 -59.56 62.47
C GLY A 50 43.88 -60.45 63.64
N SER A 51 42.96 -60.84 64.53
CA SER A 51 43.22 -61.72 65.68
C SER A 51 42.93 -63.18 65.29
N SER A 52 43.88 -64.08 65.51
CA SER A 52 43.64 -65.52 65.27
C SER A 52 42.72 -66.10 66.35
N GLU A 53 42.13 -67.27 66.09
CA GLU A 53 41.32 -67.97 67.11
C GLU A 53 42.10 -68.23 68.41
N ALA A 54 43.41 -68.50 68.31
CA ALA A 54 44.28 -68.69 69.46
C ALA A 54 44.46 -67.40 70.27
N ASP A 55 44.56 -66.24 69.59
CA ASP A 55 44.65 -64.95 70.24
C ASP A 55 43.32 -64.58 70.89
N ALA A 56 42.20 -64.89 70.24
CA ALA A 56 40.87 -64.63 70.77
C ALA A 56 40.56 -65.42 72.05
N ARG A 57 41.02 -66.68 72.13
CA ARG A 57 40.93 -67.52 73.33
C ARG A 57 41.92 -67.11 74.44
N ALA A 58 43.00 -66.42 74.09
CA ALA A 58 44.03 -65.99 75.04
C ALA A 58 43.75 -64.60 75.64
N ALA A 59 42.80 -63.85 75.06
CA ALA A 59 42.42 -62.52 75.52
C ALA A 59 41.69 -62.56 76.87
N GLU A 60 41.76 -61.48 77.67
CA GLU A 60 41.05 -61.42 78.96
C GLU A 60 39.51 -61.36 78.78
N SER A 61 39.06 -61.00 77.57
CA SER A 61 37.67 -61.02 77.15
C SER A 61 37.59 -61.05 75.63
N VAL A 62 36.51 -61.60 75.06
CA VAL A 62 36.29 -61.57 73.61
C VAL A 62 36.25 -60.14 73.06
N GLY A 63 35.79 -59.17 73.87
CA GLY A 63 35.82 -57.75 73.52
C GLY A 63 37.23 -57.21 73.26
N GLU A 64 38.26 -57.72 73.95
CA GLU A 64 39.66 -57.34 73.73
C GLU A 64 40.23 -57.96 72.45
N ALA A 65 39.79 -59.17 72.09
CA ALA A 65 40.14 -59.81 70.82
C ALA A 65 39.44 -59.17 69.61
N TRP A 66 38.25 -58.61 69.85
CA TRP A 66 37.38 -58.00 68.85
C TRP A 66 37.71 -56.53 68.57
N TYR A 67 37.81 -55.70 69.63
CA TYR A 67 38.05 -54.26 69.52
C TYR A 67 39.54 -53.90 69.63
N GLN A 68 40.21 -53.75 68.48
CA GLN A 68 41.64 -53.40 68.43
C GLN A 68 41.97 -51.96 68.84
N ASP A 69 40.97 -51.12 69.11
CA ASP A 69 41.14 -49.73 69.54
C ASP A 69 41.22 -49.58 71.08
N GLY A 70 41.39 -50.70 71.80
CA GLY A 70 41.55 -50.73 73.25
C GLY A 70 40.24 -50.59 74.03
N ARG A 71 39.08 -50.59 73.34
CA ARG A 71 37.77 -50.60 74.00
C ARG A 71 37.49 -51.98 74.60
N ARG A 72 37.40 -52.04 75.92
CA ARG A 72 36.95 -53.25 76.67
C ARG A 72 35.43 -53.26 76.79
N ALA A 73 34.73 -53.28 75.65
CA ALA A 73 33.28 -53.32 75.60
C ALA A 73 32.78 -54.76 75.43
N LYS A 74 31.66 -55.09 76.09
CA LYS A 74 30.95 -56.36 75.88
C LYS A 74 30.50 -56.48 74.42
N THR A 75 30.73 -57.63 73.80
CA THR A 75 30.19 -57.96 72.47
C THR A 75 28.67 -58.12 72.52
N LEU A 76 28.01 -58.22 71.37
CA LEU A 76 26.58 -58.50 71.36
C LEU A 76 26.32 -59.90 71.93
N ALA A 77 27.19 -60.87 71.65
CA ALA A 77 27.18 -62.21 72.22
C ALA A 77 27.27 -62.18 73.75
N ASP A 78 28.18 -61.37 74.33
CA ASP A 78 28.28 -61.19 75.78
C ASP A 78 26.98 -60.65 76.39
N LYS A 79 26.37 -59.64 75.75
CA LYS A 79 25.10 -59.04 76.20
C LYS A 79 23.93 -60.04 76.12
N VAL A 80 23.92 -60.88 75.08
CA VAL A 80 22.91 -61.91 74.89
C VAL A 80 23.14 -63.08 75.84
N LEU A 81 24.39 -63.43 76.18
CA LEU A 81 24.69 -64.41 77.24
C LEU A 81 24.17 -63.94 78.61
N ASP A 82 24.38 -62.67 78.96
CA ASP A 82 23.89 -62.10 80.23
C ASP A 82 22.36 -62.09 80.33
N ALA A 83 21.67 -61.91 79.20
CA ALA A 83 20.22 -61.72 79.15
C ALA A 83 19.59 -62.39 77.90
N PRO A 84 19.60 -63.73 77.78
CA PRO A 84 19.29 -64.43 76.54
C PRO A 84 17.86 -64.25 76.04
N GLN A 85 16.92 -63.92 76.93
CA GLN A 85 15.50 -63.68 76.61
C GLN A 85 15.10 -62.19 76.65
N ASP A 86 15.94 -61.31 77.19
CA ASP A 86 15.60 -59.92 77.50
C ASP A 86 16.71 -58.90 77.13
N ALA A 87 17.71 -59.29 76.32
CA ALA A 87 18.85 -58.42 75.98
C ALA A 87 18.41 -57.07 75.38
N HIS A 88 17.36 -57.07 74.54
CA HIS A 88 16.76 -55.86 73.99
C HIS A 88 16.27 -54.84 75.02
N ARG A 89 15.84 -55.28 76.21
CA ARG A 89 15.40 -54.39 77.30
C ARG A 89 16.56 -53.89 78.15
N GLN A 90 17.62 -54.68 78.27
CA GLN A 90 18.74 -54.40 79.18
C GLN A 90 19.87 -53.63 78.51
N PHE A 91 20.10 -53.87 77.22
CA PHE A 91 21.26 -53.36 76.50
C PHE A 91 20.92 -52.55 75.25
N ASP A 92 19.63 -52.20 75.07
CA ASP A 92 19.12 -51.39 73.95
C ASP A 92 19.51 -51.94 72.57
N VAL A 93 19.35 -53.25 72.40
CA VAL A 93 19.61 -53.97 71.15
C VAL A 93 18.30 -54.37 70.48
N GLU A 94 18.27 -54.47 69.15
CA GLU A 94 17.07 -54.87 68.42
C GLU A 94 16.81 -56.37 68.65
N ARG A 95 15.56 -56.76 68.97
CA ARG A 95 15.15 -58.18 69.02
C ARG A 95 14.34 -58.53 67.79
N ILE A 96 14.68 -59.66 67.19
CA ILE A 96 14.08 -60.20 65.98
C ILE A 96 13.55 -61.60 66.32
N ASP A 97 12.22 -61.73 66.35
CA ASP A 97 11.53 -62.98 66.62
C ASP A 97 11.24 -63.72 65.31
N ASP A 98 12.28 -64.28 64.69
CA ASP A 98 12.18 -65.09 63.46
C ASP A 98 12.67 -66.53 63.73
N GLY A 99 11.80 -67.34 64.36
CA GLY A 99 12.09 -68.74 64.70
C GLY A 99 11.75 -69.13 66.13
N ASP A 100 12.19 -70.32 66.56
CA ASP A 100 11.95 -70.86 67.91
C ASP A 100 12.78 -70.13 69.01
N HIS A 101 13.77 -69.33 68.63
CA HIS A 101 14.65 -68.59 69.53
C HIS A 101 14.85 -67.14 69.06
N PRO A 102 14.99 -66.16 69.98
CA PRO A 102 15.17 -64.76 69.61
C PRO A 102 16.55 -64.48 69.01
N GLU A 103 16.63 -63.80 67.86
CA GLU A 103 17.86 -63.19 67.36
C GLU A 103 17.93 -61.74 67.86
N TYR A 104 19.13 -61.28 68.23
CA TYR A 104 19.37 -59.89 68.58
C TYR A 104 20.28 -59.24 67.55
N ARG A 105 20.05 -57.97 67.25
CA ARG A 105 20.83 -57.22 66.28
C ARG A 105 21.28 -55.88 66.84
N ASP A 106 22.51 -55.50 66.52
CA ASP A 106 23.08 -54.21 66.88
C ASP A 106 23.88 -53.67 65.69
N ARG A 107 24.17 -52.37 65.67
CA ARG A 107 24.98 -51.73 64.62
C ARG A 107 26.06 -50.88 65.26
N SER A 108 27.27 -50.95 64.72
CA SER A 108 28.37 -50.09 65.18
C SER A 108 29.32 -49.79 64.03
N THR A 109 30.29 -48.94 64.35
CA THR A 109 31.45 -48.70 63.50
C THR A 109 32.69 -49.24 64.18
N PHE A 110 33.51 -49.91 63.39
CA PHE A 110 34.79 -50.45 63.82
C PHE A 110 35.88 -49.92 62.89
N THR A 111 37.08 -49.66 63.43
CA THR A 111 38.23 -49.27 62.62
C THR A 111 39.02 -50.52 62.31
N ASP A 112 39.14 -50.88 61.03
CA ASP A 112 39.91 -52.05 60.65
C ASP A 112 41.43 -51.84 60.83
N THR A 113 42.20 -52.90 60.57
CA THR A 113 43.66 -52.91 60.70
C THR A 113 44.38 -51.93 59.76
N ARG A 114 43.69 -51.36 58.77
CA ARG A 114 44.22 -50.34 57.83
C ARG A 114 43.86 -48.91 58.26
N GLY A 115 43.08 -48.76 59.33
CA GLY A 115 42.60 -47.46 59.81
C GLY A 115 41.28 -47.02 59.15
N ASP A 116 40.65 -47.87 58.33
CA ASP A 116 39.40 -47.53 57.66
C ASP A 116 38.21 -47.75 58.60
N THR A 117 37.29 -46.78 58.62
CA THR A 117 36.02 -46.95 59.33
C THR A 117 35.13 -47.92 58.56
N ARG A 118 34.83 -49.07 59.19
CA ARG A 118 33.89 -50.08 58.73
C ARG A 118 32.54 -49.90 59.41
N HIS A 119 31.47 -49.96 58.63
CA HIS A 119 30.11 -50.00 59.14
C HIS A 119 29.65 -51.44 59.24
N ILE A 120 29.36 -51.92 60.44
CA ILE A 120 29.04 -53.33 60.68
C ILE A 120 27.67 -53.49 61.36
N THR A 121 27.03 -54.61 61.07
CA THR A 121 25.83 -55.06 61.77
C THR A 121 26.13 -56.40 62.41
N PHE A 122 25.85 -56.50 63.70
CA PHE A 122 26.00 -57.71 64.49
C PHE A 122 24.64 -58.38 64.62
N SER A 123 24.62 -59.70 64.48
CA SER A 123 23.46 -60.52 64.75
C SER A 123 23.89 -61.63 65.70
N ALA A 124 23.31 -61.69 66.90
CA ALA A 124 23.62 -62.68 67.91
C ALA A 124 22.39 -63.51 68.28
N SER A 125 22.54 -64.84 68.29
CA SER A 125 21.46 -65.76 68.61
C SER A 125 21.89 -66.73 69.72
N PRO A 126 21.10 -66.89 70.80
CA PRO A 126 21.39 -67.86 71.85
C PRO A 126 21.19 -69.29 71.33
N LEU A 127 22.10 -70.17 71.74
CA LEU A 127 22.10 -71.59 71.43
C LEU A 127 21.65 -72.36 72.67
N TYR A 128 20.66 -73.22 72.50
CA TYR A 128 20.12 -74.06 73.57
C TYR A 128 20.33 -75.54 73.26
N ASP A 129 20.69 -76.33 74.28
CA ASP A 129 20.69 -77.79 74.24
C ASP A 129 19.80 -78.29 75.38
N ASP A 130 18.79 -79.12 75.07
CA ASP A 130 17.76 -79.59 76.02
C ASP A 130 17.13 -78.50 76.92
N GLY A 131 17.06 -77.26 76.43
CA GLY A 131 16.49 -76.10 77.14
C GLY A 131 17.47 -75.35 78.04
N GLU A 132 18.72 -75.79 78.13
CA GLU A 132 19.82 -75.09 78.81
C GLU A 132 20.59 -74.24 77.81
N LEU A 133 20.96 -73.01 78.19
CA LEU A 133 21.76 -72.12 77.33
C LEU A 133 23.19 -72.66 77.28
N VAL A 134 23.64 -73.05 76.10
CA VAL A 134 25.00 -73.60 75.90
C VAL A 134 25.96 -72.58 75.30
N GLY A 135 25.46 -71.49 74.73
CA GLY A 135 26.29 -70.44 74.18
C GLY A 135 25.52 -69.42 73.37
N VAL A 136 26.24 -68.51 72.72
CA VAL A 136 25.68 -67.53 71.76
C VAL A 136 26.56 -67.50 70.52
N VAL A 137 25.93 -67.60 69.35
CA VAL A 137 26.59 -67.35 68.07
C VAL A 137 26.40 -65.89 67.69
N GLU A 138 27.48 -65.22 67.27
CA GLU A 138 27.42 -63.87 66.71
C GLU A 138 28.01 -63.85 65.29
N LEU A 139 27.25 -63.26 64.37
CA LEU A 139 27.59 -63.03 62.97
C LEU A 139 27.79 -61.53 62.76
N VAL A 140 28.87 -61.15 62.07
CA VAL A 140 29.15 -59.76 61.72
C VAL A 140 29.06 -59.55 60.20
N LYS A 141 28.24 -58.60 59.78
CA LYS A 141 28.08 -58.21 58.37
C LYS A 141 28.68 -56.83 58.13
N ASP A 142 29.64 -56.72 57.21
CA ASP A 142 30.14 -55.45 56.68
C ASP A 142 29.11 -54.81 55.74
N ARG A 143 28.80 -53.54 55.99
CA ARG A 143 27.87 -52.68 55.25
C ARG A 143 28.54 -51.37 54.83
N THR A 144 29.86 -51.30 54.85
CA THR A 144 30.62 -50.08 54.51
C THR A 144 30.31 -49.62 53.10
N GLU A 145 30.30 -50.55 52.14
CA GLU A 145 29.94 -50.29 50.74
C GLU A 145 28.50 -49.78 50.62
N ASP A 146 27.53 -50.42 51.29
CA ASP A 146 26.13 -49.98 51.31
C ASP A 146 25.98 -48.55 51.86
N VAL A 147 26.72 -48.22 52.93
CA VAL A 147 26.69 -46.88 53.55
C VAL A 147 27.36 -45.84 52.65
N ARG A 148 28.48 -46.17 52.00
CA ARG A 148 29.17 -45.29 51.04
C ARG A 148 28.30 -45.02 49.82
N ARG A 149 27.73 -46.07 49.22
CA ARG A 149 26.74 -45.97 48.13
C ARG A 149 25.56 -45.10 48.50
N ARG A 150 24.94 -45.33 49.66
CA ARG A 150 23.83 -44.50 50.12
C ARG A 150 24.22 -43.03 50.26
N LYS A 151 25.36 -42.72 50.91
CA LYS A 151 25.82 -41.33 51.07
C LYS A 151 26.11 -40.66 49.73
N ARG A 152 26.71 -41.38 48.78
CA ARG A 152 27.00 -40.83 47.44
C ARG A 152 25.74 -40.58 46.64
N VAL A 153 24.76 -41.48 46.71
CA VAL A 153 23.42 -41.26 46.13
C VAL A 153 22.70 -40.08 46.82
N GLU A 154 22.80 -39.95 48.15
CA GLU A 154 22.25 -38.78 48.87
C GLU A 154 22.87 -37.47 48.36
N SER A 155 24.21 -37.39 48.23
CA SER A 155 24.88 -36.21 47.68
C SER A 155 24.53 -35.94 46.21
N LEU A 156 24.37 -36.98 45.39
CA LEU A 156 23.91 -36.83 44.00
C LEU A 156 22.51 -36.20 43.93
N VAL A 157 21.60 -36.68 44.78
CA VAL A 157 20.23 -36.15 44.85
C VAL A 157 20.23 -34.71 45.34
N GLU A 158 21.05 -34.37 46.34
CA GLU A 158 21.22 -32.99 46.81
C GLU A 158 21.69 -32.08 45.65
N GLU A 159 22.74 -32.47 44.94
CA GLU A 159 23.29 -31.70 43.81
C GLU A 159 22.27 -31.49 42.67
N VAL A 160 21.56 -32.55 42.26
CA VAL A 160 20.50 -32.48 41.25
C VAL A 160 19.35 -31.57 41.72
N THR A 161 18.99 -31.64 43.01
CA THR A 161 17.92 -30.82 43.59
C THR A 161 18.32 -29.35 43.63
N ASP A 162 19.55 -29.05 44.04
CA ASP A 162 20.07 -27.69 44.12
C ASP A 162 20.15 -27.04 42.72
N ALA A 163 20.66 -27.77 41.73
CA ALA A 163 20.69 -27.29 40.34
C ALA A 163 19.26 -27.09 39.77
N MET A 164 18.33 -28.00 40.09
CA MET A 164 16.93 -27.87 39.67
C MET A 164 16.27 -26.64 40.31
N HIS A 165 16.53 -26.38 41.60
CA HIS A 165 16.04 -25.19 42.29
C HIS A 165 16.63 -23.91 41.71
N ALA A 166 17.93 -23.88 41.42
CA ALA A 166 18.58 -22.74 40.78
C ALA A 166 17.97 -22.43 39.40
N ILE A 167 17.75 -23.45 38.57
CA ILE A 167 17.05 -23.31 37.27
C ILE A 167 15.61 -22.82 37.48
N GLN A 168 14.90 -23.34 38.47
CA GLN A 168 13.52 -22.91 38.79
C GLN A 168 13.45 -21.45 39.26
N ASP A 169 14.46 -20.99 39.98
CA ASP A 169 14.58 -19.62 40.47
C ASP A 169 15.11 -18.63 39.41
N GLY A 170 15.44 -19.14 38.22
CA GLY A 170 15.79 -18.35 37.04
C GLY A 170 17.27 -18.31 36.69
N ASP A 171 18.13 -18.99 37.45
CA ASP A 171 19.52 -19.25 37.04
C ASP A 171 19.56 -20.40 36.03
N LEU A 172 19.17 -20.09 34.79
CA LEU A 172 19.17 -21.05 33.68
C LEU A 172 20.59 -21.51 33.29
N GLY A 173 21.63 -20.86 33.80
CA GLY A 173 23.03 -21.26 33.65
C GLY A 173 23.47 -22.34 34.64
N ALA A 174 22.71 -22.58 35.71
CA ALA A 174 23.05 -23.55 36.75
C ALA A 174 23.10 -24.98 36.21
N ARG A 175 24.12 -25.74 36.59
CA ARG A 175 24.33 -27.13 36.19
C ARG A 175 24.68 -27.96 37.42
N ALA A 176 24.19 -29.19 37.46
CA ALA A 176 24.59 -30.15 38.47
C ALA A 176 25.98 -30.69 38.11
N GLU A 177 26.91 -30.64 39.05
CA GLU A 177 28.28 -31.15 38.89
C GLU A 177 28.52 -32.32 39.85
N PHE A 178 28.61 -33.53 39.31
CA PHE A 178 28.85 -34.73 40.11
C PHE A 178 29.99 -35.58 39.56
N GLU A 179 31.02 -35.82 40.38
CA GLU A 179 32.13 -36.69 40.02
C GLU A 179 31.73 -38.17 40.09
N ALA A 180 31.87 -38.87 38.96
CA ALA A 180 31.63 -40.31 38.86
C ALA A 180 32.62 -41.10 39.74
N ASP A 181 32.11 -42.08 40.49
CA ASP A 181 32.91 -43.01 41.29
C ASP A 181 32.33 -44.43 41.29
N GLU A 182 32.99 -45.36 41.98
CA GLU A 182 32.59 -46.78 42.05
C GLU A 182 31.28 -47.03 42.82
N TYR A 183 30.75 -46.02 43.52
CA TYR A 183 29.59 -46.15 44.40
C TYR A 183 28.28 -45.65 43.75
N VAL A 184 28.35 -45.07 42.55
CA VAL A 184 27.18 -44.56 41.81
C VAL A 184 27.08 -45.24 40.45
N ASP A 185 25.92 -45.81 40.15
CA ASP A 185 25.67 -46.47 38.87
C ASP A 185 25.60 -45.44 37.73
N GLU A 186 26.07 -45.81 36.53
CA GLU A 186 26.05 -44.96 35.33
C GLU A 186 24.62 -44.49 34.96
N GLU A 187 23.59 -45.31 35.23
CA GLU A 187 22.19 -44.95 35.01
C GLU A 187 21.74 -43.74 35.84
N LEU A 188 22.31 -43.55 37.04
CA LEU A 188 22.00 -42.39 37.89
C LEU A 188 22.72 -41.13 37.40
N LEU A 189 23.93 -41.26 36.83
CA LEU A 189 24.64 -40.15 36.20
C LEU A 189 23.90 -39.62 34.96
N THR A 190 23.17 -40.48 34.26
CA THR A 190 22.32 -40.07 33.12
C THR A 190 21.25 -39.04 33.54
N VAL A 191 20.82 -39.03 34.81
CA VAL A 191 19.87 -38.03 35.33
C VAL A 191 20.51 -36.64 35.40
N VAL A 192 21.80 -36.56 35.80
CA VAL A 192 22.58 -35.32 35.82
C VAL A 192 22.71 -34.77 34.41
N ASP A 193 23.10 -35.62 33.46
CA ASP A 193 23.24 -35.23 32.06
C ASP A 193 21.89 -34.75 31.49
N SER A 194 20.80 -35.46 31.78
CA SER A 194 19.45 -35.09 31.33
C SER A 194 18.98 -33.76 31.93
N LEU A 195 19.27 -33.49 33.21
CA LEU A 195 18.98 -32.20 33.84
C LEU A 195 19.79 -31.08 33.19
N ASN A 196 21.08 -31.29 32.98
CA ASN A 196 21.97 -30.30 32.37
C ASN A 196 21.59 -29.99 30.91
N GLU A 197 21.20 -31.01 30.13
CA GLU A 197 20.68 -30.86 28.77
C GLU A 197 19.34 -30.10 28.77
N MET A 198 18.45 -30.39 29.72
CA MET A 198 17.20 -29.64 29.91
C MET A 198 17.47 -28.17 30.27
N GLY A 199 18.39 -27.91 31.19
CA GLY A 199 18.81 -26.54 31.55
C GLY A 199 19.40 -25.78 30.37
N ALA A 200 20.27 -26.42 29.58
CA ALA A 200 20.83 -25.83 28.36
C ALA A 200 19.77 -25.53 27.30
N THR A 201 18.79 -26.42 27.15
CA THR A 201 17.66 -26.22 26.23
C THR A 201 16.79 -25.04 26.67
N LEU A 202 16.47 -24.95 27.97
CA LEU A 202 15.70 -23.83 28.52
C LEU A 202 16.42 -22.49 28.38
N ASP A 203 17.72 -22.44 28.69
CA ASP A 203 18.56 -21.24 28.53
C ASP A 203 18.57 -20.76 27.07
N GLY A 204 18.79 -21.68 26.13
CA GLY A 204 18.75 -21.39 24.69
C GLY A 204 17.38 -20.87 24.23
N LEU A 205 16.28 -21.51 24.64
CA LEU A 205 14.93 -21.05 24.30
C LEU A 205 14.64 -19.64 24.84
N VAL A 206 15.05 -19.34 26.06
CA VAL A 206 14.86 -18.01 26.66
C VAL A 206 15.69 -16.96 25.94
N ALA A 207 16.93 -17.29 25.55
CA ALA A 207 17.75 -16.41 24.72
C ALA A 207 17.12 -16.13 23.35
N ASP A 208 16.60 -17.17 22.68
CA ASP A 208 15.94 -17.04 21.37
C ASP A 208 14.66 -16.16 21.47
N VAL A 209 13.82 -16.37 22.49
CA VAL A 209 12.62 -15.54 22.70
C VAL A 209 12.99 -14.08 22.97
N ASP A 210 14.04 -13.84 23.75
CA ASP A 210 14.54 -12.49 24.07
C ASP A 210 15.07 -11.76 22.82
N GLU A 211 15.80 -12.44 21.94
CA GLU A 211 16.24 -11.88 20.65
C GLU A 211 15.04 -11.57 19.74
N GLN A 212 14.12 -12.53 19.56
CA GLN A 212 12.92 -12.34 18.73
C GLN A 212 12.02 -11.21 19.25
N THR A 213 11.95 -11.03 20.57
CA THR A 213 11.14 -9.97 21.18
C THR A 213 11.73 -8.59 20.90
N ARG A 214 13.07 -8.45 20.91
CA ARG A 214 13.74 -7.21 20.52
C ARG A 214 13.52 -6.88 19.05
N GLU A 215 13.68 -7.85 18.15
CA GLU A 215 13.41 -7.65 16.73
C GLU A 215 11.95 -7.26 16.49
N LEU A 216 11.01 -7.93 17.16
CA LEU A 216 9.58 -7.62 17.07
C LEU A 216 9.28 -6.19 17.54
N ARG A 217 9.97 -5.71 18.58
CA ARG A 217 9.86 -4.34 19.07
C ARG A 217 10.28 -3.31 18.03
N GLU A 218 11.44 -3.54 17.39
CA GLU A 218 11.97 -2.65 16.34
C GLU A 218 11.00 -2.58 15.16
N ILE A 219 10.55 -3.72 14.65
CA ILE A 219 9.56 -3.80 13.56
C ILE A 219 8.26 -3.06 13.94
N THR A 220 7.79 -3.22 15.18
CA THR A 220 6.56 -2.56 15.64
C THR A 220 6.72 -1.04 15.66
N GLN A 221 7.88 -0.53 16.08
CA GLN A 221 8.18 0.90 16.04
C GLN A 221 8.24 1.42 14.61
N GLU A 222 8.87 0.70 13.69
CA GLU A 222 8.92 1.08 12.27
C GLU A 222 7.52 1.15 11.65
N VAL A 223 6.63 0.20 12.00
CA VAL A 223 5.23 0.21 11.57
C VAL A 223 4.49 1.43 12.12
N ALA A 224 4.68 1.76 13.40
CA ALA A 224 4.06 2.94 14.01
C ALA A 224 4.52 4.24 13.33
N ASP A 225 5.83 4.39 13.10
CA ASP A 225 6.38 5.56 12.40
C ASP A 225 5.89 5.64 10.95
N SER A 226 5.71 4.49 10.29
CA SER A 226 5.15 4.43 8.93
C SER A 226 3.69 4.83 8.91
N ALA A 227 2.91 4.44 9.91
CA ALA A 227 1.52 4.86 10.05
C ALA A 227 1.41 6.39 10.18
N VAL A 228 2.23 7.03 11.02
CA VAL A 228 2.24 8.51 11.13
C VAL A 228 2.51 9.18 9.79
N ARG A 229 3.52 8.73 9.05
CA ARG A 229 3.83 9.28 7.71
C ARG A 229 2.69 9.06 6.71
N MET A 230 2.01 7.92 6.77
CA MET A 230 0.88 7.66 5.88
C MET A 230 -0.34 8.53 6.22
N GLU A 231 -0.56 8.87 7.48
CA GLU A 231 -1.60 9.82 7.89
C GLU A 231 -1.30 11.21 7.33
N GLU A 232 -0.07 11.71 7.48
CA GLU A 232 0.35 13.01 6.91
C GLU A 232 0.17 13.06 5.39
N LEU A 233 0.50 11.97 4.68
CA LEU A 233 0.30 11.87 3.23
C LEU A 233 -1.17 11.83 2.83
N ALA A 234 -2.03 11.19 3.63
CA ALA A 234 -3.46 11.15 3.38
C ALA A 234 -4.10 12.54 3.56
N ASP A 235 -3.69 13.28 4.59
CA ASP A 235 -4.12 14.66 4.81
C ASP A 235 -3.64 15.59 3.67
N GLU A 236 -2.36 15.49 3.27
CA GLU A 236 -1.84 16.27 2.13
C GLU A 236 -2.57 15.94 0.82
N GLN A 237 -2.92 14.67 0.61
CA GLN A 237 -3.69 14.25 -0.56
C GLN A 237 -5.10 14.86 -0.54
N ALA A 238 -5.76 14.90 0.62
CA ALA A 238 -7.08 15.52 0.76
C ALA A 238 -7.04 17.02 0.44
N ASP A 239 -6.05 17.75 0.94
CA ASP A 239 -5.86 19.18 0.65
C ASP A 239 -5.64 19.43 -0.85
N ARG A 240 -4.79 18.62 -1.50
CA ARG A 240 -4.55 18.73 -2.95
C ARG A 240 -5.80 18.41 -3.76
N THR A 241 -6.59 17.43 -3.33
CA THR A 241 -7.86 17.11 -3.99
C THR A 241 -8.87 18.25 -3.88
N GLU A 242 -8.90 18.97 -2.76
CA GLU A 242 -9.75 20.17 -2.60
C GLU A 242 -9.29 21.34 -3.49
N GLU A 243 -7.97 21.51 -3.69
CA GLU A 243 -7.43 22.47 -4.66
C GLU A 243 -7.88 22.14 -6.09
N VAL A 244 -7.73 20.88 -6.51
CA VAL A 244 -8.17 20.43 -7.84
C VAL A 244 -9.68 20.60 -8.01
N ALA A 245 -10.48 20.35 -6.97
CA ALA A 245 -11.93 20.61 -7.01
C ALA A 245 -12.24 22.08 -7.33
N GLY A 246 -11.47 23.01 -6.74
CA GLY A 246 -11.57 24.45 -7.03
C GLY A 246 -11.20 24.80 -8.48
N GLU A 247 -10.16 24.16 -9.02
CA GLU A 247 -9.77 24.33 -10.43
C GLU A 247 -10.85 23.79 -11.39
N VAL A 248 -11.45 22.63 -11.09
CA VAL A 248 -12.54 22.05 -11.88
C VAL A 248 -13.77 22.96 -11.86
N SER A 249 -14.13 23.52 -10.69
CA SER A 249 -15.23 24.49 -10.62
C SER A 249 -14.95 25.74 -11.47
N SER A 250 -13.70 26.19 -11.52
CA SER A 250 -13.30 27.33 -12.35
C SER A 250 -13.34 26.99 -13.84
N LEU A 251 -12.95 25.76 -14.20
CA LEU A 251 -13.06 25.23 -15.55
C LEU A 251 -14.52 25.17 -16.01
N SER A 252 -15.44 24.66 -15.18
CA SER A 252 -16.87 24.64 -15.48
C SER A 252 -17.43 26.05 -15.77
N ALA A 253 -17.06 27.04 -14.96
CA ALA A 253 -17.48 28.43 -15.20
C ALA A 253 -16.92 28.98 -16.53
N THR A 254 -15.69 28.62 -16.88
CA THR A 254 -15.06 29.03 -18.15
C THR A 254 -15.76 28.37 -19.35
N VAL A 255 -16.13 27.10 -19.24
CA VAL A 255 -16.88 26.36 -20.26
C VAL A 255 -18.25 27.01 -20.50
N GLU A 256 -18.96 27.39 -19.44
CA GLU A 256 -20.24 28.14 -19.56
C GLU A 256 -20.06 29.49 -20.26
N GLU A 257 -18.98 30.22 -19.95
CA GLU A 257 -18.68 31.50 -20.59
C GLU A 257 -18.35 31.34 -22.09
N VAL A 258 -17.59 30.30 -22.44
CA VAL A 258 -17.29 29.96 -23.85
C VAL A 258 -18.55 29.57 -24.59
N ALA A 259 -19.43 28.75 -23.99
CA ALA A 259 -20.72 28.37 -24.59
C ALA A 259 -21.59 29.62 -24.87
N SER A 260 -21.73 30.51 -23.88
CA SER A 260 -22.48 31.76 -24.05
C SER A 260 -21.88 32.68 -25.11
N THR A 261 -20.55 32.71 -25.23
CA THR A 261 -19.84 33.48 -26.25
C THR A 261 -20.07 32.88 -27.64
N ALA A 262 -20.04 31.55 -27.75
CA ALA A 262 -20.30 30.84 -29.00
C ALA A 262 -21.72 31.12 -29.52
N ASP A 263 -22.73 31.07 -28.65
CA ASP A 263 -24.11 31.45 -28.99
C ASP A 263 -24.21 32.90 -29.48
N SER A 264 -23.55 33.83 -28.78
CA SER A 264 -23.56 35.25 -29.15
C SER A 264 -22.90 35.50 -30.51
N VAL A 265 -21.80 34.79 -30.82
CA VAL A 265 -21.14 34.84 -32.11
C VAL A 265 -22.03 34.24 -33.20
N ALA A 266 -22.68 33.10 -32.93
CA ALA A 266 -23.62 32.49 -33.87
C ALA A 266 -24.80 33.41 -34.22
N ASP A 267 -25.37 34.09 -33.23
CA ASP A 267 -26.44 35.08 -33.42
C ASP A 267 -25.98 36.30 -34.23
N THR A 268 -24.78 36.82 -33.92
CA THR A 268 -24.21 37.97 -34.63
C THR A 268 -23.88 37.62 -36.08
N SER A 269 -23.33 36.42 -36.33
CA SER A 269 -23.06 35.92 -37.67
C SER A 269 -24.36 35.75 -38.47
N ARG A 270 -25.44 35.23 -37.86
CA ARG A 270 -26.75 35.15 -38.52
C ARG A 270 -27.27 36.54 -38.94
N GLN A 271 -27.18 37.54 -38.06
CA GLN A 271 -27.56 38.92 -38.41
C GLN A 271 -26.69 39.51 -39.53
N ALA A 272 -25.37 39.24 -39.51
CA ALA A 272 -24.46 39.70 -40.56
C ALA A 272 -24.81 39.10 -41.92
N ARG A 273 -25.18 37.82 -41.98
CA ARG A 273 -25.68 37.17 -43.20
C ARG A 273 -26.95 37.84 -43.70
N ASP A 274 -27.95 38.03 -42.83
CA ASP A 274 -29.22 38.65 -43.20
C ASP A 274 -29.01 40.07 -43.76
N HIS A 275 -28.07 40.83 -43.18
CA HIS A 275 -27.68 42.15 -43.70
C HIS A 275 -26.98 42.09 -45.06
N ALA A 276 -26.11 41.11 -45.30
CA ALA A 276 -25.43 40.93 -46.57
C ALA A 276 -26.42 40.52 -47.67
N GLU A 277 -27.34 39.59 -47.37
CA GLU A 277 -28.42 39.17 -48.27
C GLU A 277 -29.35 40.35 -48.62
N GLY A 278 -29.75 41.15 -47.62
CA GLY A 278 -30.55 42.36 -47.85
C GLY A 278 -29.79 43.42 -48.68
N GLY A 279 -28.48 43.58 -48.45
CA GLY A 279 -27.63 44.44 -49.28
C GLY A 279 -27.57 43.99 -50.74
N ARG A 280 -27.56 42.67 -50.97
CA ARG A 280 -27.55 42.09 -52.31
C ARG A 280 -28.87 42.35 -53.03
N GLU A 281 -30.01 42.23 -52.34
CA GLU A 281 -31.33 42.55 -52.89
C GLU A 281 -31.43 44.04 -53.29
N LEU A 282 -30.97 44.95 -52.43
CA LEU A 282 -30.93 46.39 -52.75
C LEU A 282 -30.01 46.71 -53.93
N SER A 283 -28.87 46.02 -54.03
CA SER A 283 -27.93 46.20 -55.14
C SER A 283 -28.51 45.68 -56.46
N GLN A 284 -29.23 44.56 -56.40
CA GLN A 284 -29.99 44.02 -57.52
C GLN A 284 -31.04 45.01 -58.04
N GLU A 285 -31.79 45.65 -57.14
CA GLU A 285 -32.78 46.67 -57.47
C GLU A 285 -32.14 47.94 -58.06
N ALA A 286 -30.97 48.35 -57.55
CA ALA A 286 -30.19 49.46 -58.11
C ALA A 286 -29.68 49.17 -59.53
N ARG A 287 -29.22 47.94 -59.79
CA ARG A 287 -28.80 47.50 -61.14
C ARG A 287 -29.96 47.57 -62.13
N ASP A 288 -31.13 47.08 -61.73
CA ASP A 288 -32.32 47.08 -62.58
C ASP A 288 -32.79 48.52 -62.86
N THR A 289 -32.71 49.41 -61.87
CA THR A 289 -32.97 50.85 -62.04
C THR A 289 -32.00 51.48 -63.04
N MET A 290 -30.69 51.20 -62.95
CA MET A 290 -29.71 51.69 -63.93
C MET A 290 -29.99 51.17 -65.34
N SER A 291 -30.45 49.93 -65.47
CA SER A 291 -30.88 49.38 -66.76
C SER A 291 -32.06 50.15 -67.35
N SER A 292 -33.04 50.54 -66.54
CA SER A 292 -34.16 51.38 -66.99
C SER A 292 -33.73 52.80 -67.36
N VAL A 293 -32.79 53.39 -66.63
CA VAL A 293 -32.21 54.71 -66.97
C VAL A 293 -31.47 54.65 -68.30
N ARG A 294 -30.71 53.58 -68.56
CA ARG A 294 -30.04 53.36 -69.85
C ARG A 294 -31.03 53.28 -71.00
N GLU A 295 -32.15 52.56 -70.83
CA GLU A 295 -33.19 52.47 -71.85
C GLU A 295 -33.85 53.82 -72.12
N SER A 296 -34.16 54.58 -71.07
CA SER A 296 -34.69 55.95 -71.19
C SER A 296 -33.70 56.89 -71.91
N SER A 297 -32.40 56.77 -71.63
CA SER A 297 -31.36 57.57 -72.29
C SER A 297 -31.25 57.25 -73.79
N ARG A 298 -31.47 55.99 -74.18
CA ARG A 298 -31.53 55.57 -75.59
C ARG A 298 -32.75 56.12 -76.31
N GLU A 299 -33.91 56.15 -75.65
CA GLU A 299 -35.11 56.79 -76.22
C GLU A 299 -34.87 58.28 -76.46
N VAL A 300 -34.31 59.00 -75.49
CA VAL A 300 -33.97 60.42 -75.65
C VAL A 300 -32.99 60.64 -76.80
N ARG A 301 -32.01 59.74 -76.98
CA ARG A 301 -31.08 59.81 -78.12
C ARG A 301 -31.81 59.69 -79.45
N VAL A 302 -32.76 58.76 -79.58
CA VAL A 302 -33.57 58.59 -80.79
C VAL A 302 -34.38 59.86 -81.08
N ASP A 303 -35.01 60.45 -80.06
CA ASP A 303 -35.78 61.70 -80.20
C ASP A 303 -34.89 62.88 -80.66
N VAL A 304 -33.65 62.94 -80.16
CA VAL A 304 -32.66 63.97 -80.53
C VAL A 304 -32.15 63.77 -81.97
N ASP A 305 -31.94 62.52 -82.39
CA ASP A 305 -31.58 62.19 -83.77
C ASP A 305 -32.72 62.59 -84.74
N GLU A 306 -33.98 62.27 -84.43
CA GLU A 306 -35.15 62.71 -85.22
C GLU A 306 -35.31 64.23 -85.27
N LEU A 307 -35.00 64.93 -84.16
CA LEU A 307 -34.97 66.39 -84.14
C LEU A 307 -33.88 66.94 -85.06
N SER A 308 -32.69 66.32 -85.09
CA SER A 308 -31.61 66.71 -85.99
C SER A 308 -32.06 66.59 -87.45
N ASP A 309 -32.65 65.47 -87.83
CA ASP A 309 -33.17 65.25 -89.19
C ASP A 309 -34.25 66.29 -89.55
N THR A 310 -35.15 66.59 -88.61
CA THR A 310 -36.20 67.61 -88.81
C THR A 310 -35.60 69.00 -89.01
N VAL A 311 -34.54 69.34 -88.28
CA VAL A 311 -33.87 70.64 -88.38
C VAL A 311 -33.15 70.78 -89.73
N ASP A 312 -32.53 69.70 -90.23
CA ASP A 312 -31.91 69.67 -91.56
C ASP A 312 -32.96 69.81 -92.68
N ASP A 313 -34.14 69.20 -92.52
CA ASP A 313 -35.27 69.40 -93.45
C ASP A 313 -35.75 70.86 -93.48
N ILE A 314 -35.79 71.53 -92.32
CA ILE A 314 -36.17 72.96 -92.25
C ILE A 314 -35.09 73.82 -92.93
N ASP A 315 -33.81 73.52 -92.73
CA ASP A 315 -32.70 74.25 -93.36
C ASP A 315 -32.82 74.23 -94.90
N ALA A 316 -33.09 73.05 -95.47
CA ALA A 316 -33.35 72.90 -96.91
C ALA A 316 -34.56 73.71 -97.40
N VAL A 317 -35.61 73.86 -96.58
CA VAL A 317 -36.77 74.72 -96.91
C VAL A 317 -36.38 76.19 -96.87
N ILE A 318 -35.55 76.61 -95.92
CA ILE A 318 -35.06 78.00 -95.82
C ILE A 318 -34.18 78.35 -97.01
N GLU A 319 -33.31 77.46 -97.49
CA GLU A 319 -32.55 77.65 -98.74
C GLU A 319 -33.49 77.94 -99.92
N VAL A 320 -34.56 77.14 -100.08
CA VAL A 320 -35.56 77.35 -101.13
C VAL A 320 -36.28 78.70 -100.97
N ILE A 321 -36.59 79.12 -99.73
CA ILE A 321 -37.22 80.42 -99.47
C ILE A 321 -36.27 81.57 -99.84
N ASN A 322 -34.98 81.46 -99.49
CA ASN A 322 -33.96 82.42 -99.89
C ASN A 322 -33.85 82.51 -101.41
N ASP A 323 -33.80 81.38 -102.11
CA ASP A 323 -33.80 81.31 -103.58
C ASP A 323 -35.03 81.96 -104.20
N ILE A 324 -36.23 81.69 -103.66
CA ILE A 324 -37.48 82.30 -104.13
C ILE A 324 -37.47 83.81 -103.87
N ALA A 325 -37.01 84.24 -102.70
CA ALA A 325 -36.95 85.66 -102.35
C ALA A 325 -35.93 86.40 -103.23
N ASP A 326 -34.78 85.79 -103.55
CA ASP A 326 -33.80 86.31 -104.53
C ASP A 326 -34.39 86.41 -105.93
N GLN A 327 -35.06 85.35 -106.41
CA GLN A 327 -35.74 85.39 -107.70
C GLN A 327 -36.83 86.47 -107.73
N THR A 328 -37.59 86.64 -106.65
CA THR A 328 -38.66 87.63 -106.53
C THR A 328 -38.09 89.05 -106.51
N ASN A 329 -37.00 89.27 -105.78
CA ASN A 329 -36.26 90.54 -105.75
C ASN A 329 -35.70 90.89 -107.15
N LEU A 330 -35.18 89.90 -107.88
CA LEU A 330 -34.66 90.06 -109.24
C LEU A 330 -35.79 90.33 -110.26
N LEU A 331 -36.92 89.64 -110.15
CA LEU A 331 -38.13 89.89 -110.94
C LEU A 331 -38.71 91.28 -110.68
N ALA A 332 -38.77 91.70 -109.42
CA ALA A 332 -39.22 93.03 -109.02
C ALA A 332 -38.28 94.14 -109.49
N LEU A 333 -36.96 93.88 -109.50
CA LEU A 333 -35.97 94.77 -110.09
C LEU A 333 -36.17 94.92 -111.60
N ASN A 334 -36.36 93.81 -112.32
CA ASN A 334 -36.65 93.82 -113.75
C ASN A 334 -37.97 94.55 -114.06
N ALA A 335 -39.02 94.36 -113.25
CA ALA A 335 -40.29 95.05 -113.38
C ALA A 335 -40.16 96.56 -113.12
N ASN A 336 -39.35 96.98 -112.13
CA ASN A 336 -39.03 98.40 -111.90
C ASN A 336 -38.28 99.03 -113.08
N ILE A 337 -37.32 98.30 -113.66
CA ILE A 337 -36.58 98.76 -114.85
C ILE A 337 -37.53 98.95 -116.04
N GLU A 338 -38.47 98.03 -116.25
CA GLU A 338 -39.42 98.10 -117.36
C GLU A 338 -40.50 99.17 -117.14
N ALA A 339 -40.96 99.36 -115.90
CA ALA A 339 -41.85 100.47 -115.53
C ALA A 339 -41.19 101.84 -115.76
N ALA A 340 -39.89 101.97 -115.52
CA ALA A 340 -39.13 103.18 -115.84
C ALA A 340 -38.91 103.42 -117.35
N ARG A 341 -39.14 102.40 -118.20
CA ARG A 341 -39.04 102.49 -119.67
C ARG A 341 -40.36 102.80 -120.37
N ALA A 342 -41.50 102.45 -119.79
CA ALA A 342 -42.82 102.74 -120.33
C ALA A 342 -43.26 104.18 -120.01
N ASP A 343 -43.77 104.94 -121.00
CA ASP A 343 -44.13 106.36 -120.85
C ASP A 343 -45.59 106.56 -120.39
N ARG A 344 -45.79 107.58 -119.53
CA ARG A 344 -47.03 108.19 -118.97
C ARG A 344 -48.12 107.36 -118.26
N ASP A 345 -48.13 106.02 -118.28
CA ASP A 345 -49.10 105.21 -117.51
C ASP A 345 -48.47 104.16 -116.55
N SER A 346 -47.15 104.25 -116.28
CA SER A 346 -46.39 103.22 -115.54
C SER A 346 -46.15 103.50 -114.05
N GLU A 347 -46.56 104.67 -113.53
CA GLU A 347 -46.28 105.08 -112.13
C GLU A 347 -46.86 104.11 -111.09
N GLY A 348 -48.08 103.62 -111.31
CA GLY A 348 -48.71 102.61 -110.42
C GLY A 348 -47.99 101.26 -110.45
N PHE A 349 -47.41 100.88 -111.59
CA PHE A 349 -46.68 99.62 -111.76
C PHE A 349 -45.31 99.66 -111.09
N ALA A 350 -44.62 100.81 -111.13
CA ALA A 350 -43.37 101.04 -110.42
C ALA A 350 -43.54 101.02 -108.89
N VAL A 351 -44.66 101.52 -108.37
CA VAL A 351 -44.97 101.43 -106.93
C VAL A 351 -45.15 99.98 -106.50
N VAL A 352 -45.92 99.18 -107.25
CA VAL A 352 -46.10 97.75 -106.96
C VAL A 352 -44.79 96.98 -107.06
N ALA A 353 -43.96 97.25 -108.08
CA ALA A 353 -42.66 96.59 -108.22
C ALA A 353 -41.69 96.93 -107.07
N ASN A 354 -41.69 98.16 -106.57
CA ASN A 354 -40.91 98.52 -105.36
C ASN A 354 -41.45 97.86 -104.09
N GLU A 355 -42.77 97.73 -103.95
CA GLU A 355 -43.39 97.02 -102.83
C GLU A 355 -43.02 95.53 -102.84
N VAL A 356 -43.10 94.86 -104.00
CA VAL A 356 -42.69 93.45 -104.16
C VAL A 356 -41.20 93.28 -103.87
N LYS A 357 -40.35 94.23 -104.30
CA LYS A 357 -38.92 94.23 -103.99
C LYS A 357 -38.67 94.33 -102.48
N SER A 358 -39.36 95.25 -101.80
CA SER A 358 -39.26 95.43 -100.36
C SER A 358 -39.71 94.17 -99.61
N LEU A 359 -40.81 93.55 -100.03
CA LEU A 359 -41.30 92.30 -99.44
C LEU A 359 -40.31 91.13 -99.67
N ALA A 360 -39.68 91.05 -100.85
CA ALA A 360 -38.66 90.05 -101.13
C ALA A 360 -37.40 90.24 -100.28
N GLN A 361 -36.96 91.49 -100.08
CA GLN A 361 -35.84 91.81 -99.18
C GLN A 361 -36.17 91.50 -97.72
N GLN A 362 -37.38 91.83 -97.26
CA GLN A 362 -37.85 91.44 -95.91
C GLN A 362 -37.93 89.91 -95.75
N ALA A 363 -38.34 89.18 -96.79
CA ALA A 363 -38.37 87.72 -96.76
C ALA A 363 -36.97 87.12 -96.64
N GLN A 364 -35.96 87.68 -97.33
CA GLN A 364 -34.55 87.28 -97.17
C GLN A 364 -34.02 87.57 -95.77
N GLU A 365 -34.33 88.76 -95.24
CA GLU A 365 -33.87 89.16 -93.90
C GLU A 365 -34.45 88.23 -92.83
N GLN A 366 -35.73 87.88 -92.93
CA GLN A 366 -36.38 86.90 -92.05
C GLN A 366 -35.88 85.48 -92.27
N ALA A 367 -35.60 85.07 -93.50
CA ALA A 367 -35.01 83.76 -93.80
C ALA A 367 -33.61 83.63 -93.19
N GLY A 368 -32.78 84.68 -93.24
CA GLY A 368 -31.47 84.71 -92.58
C GLY A 368 -31.55 84.70 -91.05
N GLU A 369 -32.56 85.35 -90.45
CA GLU A 369 -32.83 85.22 -89.01
C GLU A 369 -33.20 83.77 -88.64
N ILE A 370 -33.99 83.08 -89.46
CA ILE A 370 -34.36 81.68 -89.24
C ILE A 370 -33.15 80.76 -89.43
N GLU A 371 -32.33 80.96 -90.46
CA GLU A 371 -31.08 80.22 -90.69
C GLU A 371 -30.16 80.30 -89.47
N SER A 372 -29.99 81.49 -88.88
CA SER A 372 -29.21 81.64 -87.63
C SER A 372 -29.82 80.87 -86.46
N MET A 373 -31.16 80.82 -86.34
CA MET A 373 -31.82 80.03 -85.30
C MET A 373 -31.66 78.52 -85.53
N ILE A 374 -31.64 78.06 -86.78
CA ILE A 374 -31.40 76.66 -87.15
C ILE A 374 -29.99 76.24 -86.74
N VAL A 375 -28.98 77.05 -87.07
CA VAL A 375 -27.59 76.79 -86.66
C VAL A 375 -27.47 76.69 -85.13
N ASP A 376 -28.10 77.61 -84.39
CA ASP A 376 -28.12 77.56 -82.92
C ASP A 376 -28.81 76.27 -82.40
N VAL A 377 -29.88 75.80 -83.05
CA VAL A 377 -30.55 74.55 -82.69
C VAL A 377 -29.67 73.35 -83.00
N GLN A 378 -29.04 73.29 -84.18
CA GLN A 378 -28.11 72.21 -84.56
C GLN A 378 -26.95 72.10 -83.58
N GLU A 379 -26.34 73.22 -83.17
CA GLU A 379 -25.24 73.22 -82.20
C GLU A 379 -25.68 72.68 -80.83
N ARG A 380 -26.90 73.05 -80.38
CA ARG A 380 -27.47 72.54 -79.12
C ARG A 380 -27.84 71.06 -79.20
N THR A 381 -28.38 70.60 -80.33
CA THR A 381 -28.68 69.18 -80.59
C THR A 381 -27.39 68.37 -80.55
N ALA A 382 -26.33 68.81 -81.22
CA ALA A 382 -25.02 68.16 -81.20
C ALA A 382 -24.43 68.10 -79.78
N GLY A 383 -24.50 69.19 -79.00
CA GLY A 383 -24.07 69.20 -77.61
C GLY A 383 -24.90 68.28 -76.69
N THR A 384 -26.18 68.08 -77.03
CA THR A 384 -27.06 67.14 -76.31
C THR A 384 -26.66 65.69 -76.60
N VAL A 385 -26.31 65.36 -77.85
CA VAL A 385 -25.80 64.03 -78.23
C VAL A 385 -24.52 63.68 -77.46
N ASP A 386 -23.55 64.58 -77.42
CA ASP A 386 -22.29 64.39 -76.66
C ASP A 386 -22.54 64.17 -75.15
N SER A 387 -23.50 64.91 -74.59
CA SER A 387 -23.93 64.75 -73.19
C SER A 387 -24.62 63.40 -72.94
N LEU A 388 -25.38 62.89 -73.92
CA LEU A 388 -26.03 61.58 -73.83
C LEU A 388 -25.02 60.44 -73.93
N GLU A 389 -24.00 60.54 -74.80
CA GLU A 389 -22.92 59.55 -74.87
C GLU A 389 -22.16 59.47 -73.55
N THR A 390 -21.78 60.62 -72.99
CA THR A 390 -21.14 60.69 -71.65
C THR A 390 -22.05 60.09 -70.57
N THR A 391 -23.37 60.28 -70.68
CA THR A 391 -24.32 59.74 -69.71
C THR A 391 -24.43 58.21 -69.81
N GLU A 392 -24.44 57.65 -71.04
CA GLU A 392 -24.42 56.20 -71.25
C GLU A 392 -23.15 55.56 -70.65
N GLU A 393 -21.98 56.16 -70.88
CA GLU A 393 -20.71 55.69 -70.29
C GLU A 393 -20.79 55.63 -68.75
N ARG A 394 -21.32 56.70 -68.13
CA ARG A 394 -21.47 56.78 -66.67
C ARG A 394 -22.49 55.77 -66.12
N ILE A 395 -23.53 55.45 -66.86
CA ILE A 395 -24.50 54.41 -66.47
C ILE A 395 -23.83 53.03 -66.52
N ASP A 396 -23.05 52.74 -67.56
CA ASP A 396 -22.32 51.47 -67.68
C ASP A 396 -21.23 51.34 -66.60
N ASP A 397 -20.56 52.43 -66.22
CA ASP A 397 -19.69 52.48 -65.03
C ASP A 397 -20.47 52.14 -63.76
N GLY A 398 -21.63 52.78 -63.55
CA GLY A 398 -22.47 52.54 -62.38
C GLY A 398 -22.97 51.09 -62.28
N VAL A 399 -23.34 50.47 -63.39
CA VAL A 399 -23.73 49.04 -63.42
C VAL A 399 -22.55 48.16 -62.98
N ARG A 400 -21.35 48.41 -63.51
CA ARG A 400 -20.14 47.65 -63.15
C ARG A 400 -19.78 47.80 -61.67
N GLU A 401 -19.93 48.99 -61.10
CA GLU A 401 -19.69 49.21 -59.66
C GLU A 401 -20.71 48.46 -58.79
N VAL A 402 -21.99 48.44 -59.19
CA VAL A 402 -23.03 47.69 -58.48
C VAL A 402 -22.76 46.19 -58.54
N GLU A 403 -22.39 45.65 -59.71
CA GLU A 403 -22.04 44.24 -59.87
C GLU A 403 -20.83 43.84 -59.00
N ALA A 404 -19.78 44.68 -58.96
CA ALA A 404 -18.64 44.46 -58.09
C ALA A 404 -19.03 44.50 -56.60
N GLY A 405 -19.97 45.38 -56.22
CA GLY A 405 -20.53 45.42 -54.86
C GLY A 405 -21.29 44.14 -54.50
N MET A 406 -22.07 43.59 -55.43
CA MET A 406 -22.78 42.32 -55.24
C MET A 406 -21.82 41.16 -55.03
N GLU A 407 -20.72 41.08 -55.80
CA GLU A 407 -19.70 40.05 -55.63
C GLU A 407 -19.05 40.12 -54.23
N LYS A 408 -18.81 41.32 -53.71
CA LYS A 408 -18.29 41.51 -52.34
C LYS A 408 -19.29 41.10 -51.26
N LEU A 409 -20.59 41.24 -51.51
CA LEU A 409 -21.62 40.79 -50.59
C LEU A 409 -21.73 39.27 -50.58
N ASP A 410 -21.57 38.61 -51.73
CA ASP A 410 -21.49 37.14 -51.80
C ASP A 410 -20.25 36.62 -51.04
N ASP A 411 -19.09 37.26 -51.21
CA ASP A 411 -17.87 36.94 -50.41
C ASP A 411 -18.14 37.02 -48.89
N ILE A 412 -18.93 38.01 -48.44
CA ILE A 412 -19.31 38.17 -47.02
C ILE A 412 -20.24 37.04 -46.58
N VAL A 413 -21.24 36.67 -47.39
CA VAL A 413 -22.16 35.57 -47.06
C VAL A 413 -21.39 34.25 -46.89
N ASP A 414 -20.44 33.97 -47.78
CA ASP A 414 -19.60 32.77 -47.70
C ASP A 414 -18.72 32.78 -46.45
N ALA A 415 -18.02 33.89 -46.17
CA ALA A 415 -17.18 34.04 -44.99
C ALA A 415 -17.97 33.91 -43.66
N VAL A 416 -19.19 34.46 -43.63
CA VAL A 416 -20.09 34.30 -42.48
C VAL A 416 -20.57 32.85 -42.36
N GLY A 417 -20.81 32.16 -43.47
CA GLY A 417 -21.11 30.73 -43.48
C GLY A 417 -20.00 29.88 -42.85
N GLU A 418 -18.74 30.15 -43.19
CA GLU A 418 -17.58 29.50 -42.58
C GLU A 418 -17.49 29.80 -41.07
N ALA A 419 -17.74 31.05 -40.66
CA ALA A 419 -17.75 31.42 -39.25
C ALA A 419 -18.85 30.68 -38.45
N VAL A 420 -20.03 30.49 -39.03
CA VAL A 420 -21.11 29.71 -38.42
C VAL A 420 -20.76 28.22 -38.32
N ALA A 421 -20.08 27.65 -39.32
CA ALA A 421 -19.60 26.27 -39.21
C ALA A 421 -18.55 26.13 -38.10
N GLY A 422 -17.57 27.04 -38.06
CA GLY A 422 -16.54 27.05 -37.02
C GLY A 422 -17.10 27.20 -35.61
N ILE A 423 -18.11 28.05 -35.41
CA ILE A 423 -18.72 28.23 -34.08
C ILE A 423 -19.53 27.00 -33.63
N GLN A 424 -20.08 26.22 -34.55
CA GLN A 424 -20.74 24.94 -34.23
C GLN A 424 -19.73 23.88 -33.77
N GLU A 425 -18.54 23.84 -34.39
CA GLU A 425 -17.44 22.98 -33.92
C GLU A 425 -16.98 23.39 -32.51
N VAL A 426 -16.84 24.69 -32.26
CA VAL A 426 -16.52 25.21 -30.91
C VAL A 426 -17.59 24.82 -29.90
N SER A 427 -18.88 24.94 -30.24
CA SER A 427 -19.98 24.52 -29.35
C SER A 427 -19.89 23.03 -29.01
N THR A 428 -19.64 22.18 -30.01
CA THR A 428 -19.50 20.72 -29.81
C THR A 428 -18.32 20.40 -28.90
N ALA A 429 -17.17 21.03 -29.14
CA ALA A 429 -15.99 20.85 -28.29
C ALA A 429 -16.23 21.37 -26.86
N THR A 430 -17.03 22.42 -26.70
CA THR A 430 -17.42 22.98 -25.40
C THR A 430 -18.32 22.00 -24.63
N ASP A 431 -19.27 21.35 -25.30
CA ASP A 431 -20.11 20.30 -24.71
C ASP A 431 -19.27 19.08 -24.25
N GLU A 432 -18.28 18.66 -25.06
CA GLU A 432 -17.35 17.59 -24.69
C GLU A 432 -16.47 17.98 -23.49
N GLN A 433 -16.04 19.24 -23.41
CA GLN A 433 -15.30 19.77 -22.26
C GLN A 433 -16.16 19.82 -21.01
N ALA A 434 -17.45 20.18 -21.11
CA ALA A 434 -18.38 20.16 -19.99
C ALA A 434 -18.52 18.74 -19.41
N ALA A 435 -18.75 17.74 -20.27
CA ALA A 435 -18.84 16.34 -19.86
C ALA A 435 -17.53 15.84 -19.21
N SER A 436 -16.38 16.25 -19.77
CA SER A 436 -15.07 15.91 -19.20
C SER A 436 -14.86 16.55 -17.83
N ALA A 437 -15.30 17.80 -17.63
CA ALA A 437 -15.21 18.49 -16.34
C ALA A 437 -16.08 17.81 -15.28
N GLU A 438 -17.28 17.35 -15.64
CA GLU A 438 -18.15 16.56 -14.75
C GLU A 438 -17.50 15.21 -14.35
N GLU A 439 -16.87 14.53 -15.30
CA GLU A 439 -16.15 13.27 -15.02
C GLU A 439 -14.96 13.52 -14.08
N ILE A 440 -14.18 14.58 -14.31
CA ILE A 440 -13.08 14.96 -13.43
C ILE A 440 -13.58 15.32 -12.03
N ALA A 441 -14.68 16.07 -11.91
CA ALA A 441 -15.29 16.37 -10.61
C ALA A 441 -15.64 15.09 -9.84
N ALA A 442 -16.24 14.10 -10.50
CA ALA A 442 -16.56 12.82 -9.88
C ALA A 442 -15.31 12.03 -9.46
N MET A 443 -14.24 12.06 -10.25
CA MET A 443 -12.96 11.43 -9.89
C MET A 443 -12.28 12.12 -8.70
N VAL A 444 -12.41 13.44 -8.60
CA VAL A 444 -11.90 14.24 -7.47
C VAL A 444 -12.65 13.87 -6.19
N ASP A 445 -13.98 13.76 -6.23
CA ASP A 445 -14.77 13.30 -5.08
C ASP A 445 -14.38 11.87 -4.66
N ASP A 446 -14.22 10.92 -5.59
CA ASP A 446 -13.76 9.56 -5.28
C ASP A 446 -12.35 9.55 -4.68
N ALA A 447 -11.44 10.39 -5.19
CA ALA A 447 -10.09 10.51 -4.65
C ALA A 447 -10.09 11.05 -3.21
N ARG A 448 -10.97 12.01 -2.90
CA ARG A 448 -11.15 12.55 -1.56
C ARG A 448 -11.65 11.48 -0.60
N ASP A 449 -12.68 10.74 -1.01
CA ASP A 449 -13.26 9.66 -0.19
C ASP A 449 -12.22 8.56 0.10
N ARG A 450 -11.40 8.21 -0.90
CA ARG A 450 -10.29 7.26 -0.71
C ARG A 450 -9.21 7.80 0.21
N ALA A 451 -8.84 9.09 0.13
CA ALA A 451 -7.87 9.68 1.05
C ALA A 451 -8.35 9.59 2.50
N ASN A 452 -9.63 9.91 2.75
CA ASN A 452 -10.25 9.75 4.06
C ASN A 452 -10.25 8.28 4.55
N GLN A 453 -10.57 7.34 3.65
CA GLN A 453 -10.53 5.91 3.97
C GLN A 453 -9.11 5.45 4.35
N VAL A 454 -8.10 5.88 3.59
CA VAL A 454 -6.69 5.57 3.90
C VAL A 454 -6.31 6.13 5.26
N ALA A 455 -6.69 7.36 5.58
CA ALA A 455 -6.42 7.95 6.90
C ALA A 455 -7.05 7.12 8.03
N ASP A 456 -8.27 6.62 7.86
CA ASP A 456 -8.92 5.76 8.84
C ASP A 456 -8.24 4.39 8.99
N GLU A 457 -7.89 3.73 7.89
CA GLU A 457 -7.15 2.46 7.90
C GLU A 457 -5.77 2.61 8.58
N VAL A 458 -5.08 3.72 8.31
CA VAL A 458 -3.80 4.05 8.94
C VAL A 458 -3.94 4.23 10.46
N ARG A 459 -5.01 4.87 10.94
CA ARG A 459 -5.30 4.97 12.38
C ARG A 459 -5.54 3.60 13.01
N GLU A 460 -6.15 2.67 12.29
CA GLU A 460 -6.30 1.29 12.78
C GLU A 460 -4.95 0.56 12.88
N VAL A 461 -4.06 0.74 11.89
CA VAL A 461 -2.69 0.23 11.91
C VAL A 461 -1.90 0.79 13.09
N ALA A 462 -1.97 2.11 13.33
CA ALA A 462 -1.31 2.75 14.46
C ALA A 462 -1.78 2.14 15.81
N ARG A 463 -3.09 1.99 16.00
CA ARG A 463 -3.65 1.32 17.19
C ARG A 463 -3.22 -0.15 17.31
N ALA A 464 -3.05 -0.85 16.19
CA ALA A 464 -2.56 -2.23 16.20
C ALA A 464 -1.09 -2.29 16.63
N ALA A 465 -0.25 -1.37 16.16
CA ALA A 465 1.15 -1.26 16.57
C ALA A 465 1.29 -0.90 18.07
N GLU A 466 0.42 -0.03 18.60
CA GLU A 466 0.36 0.26 20.04
C GLU A 466 0.05 -1.00 20.86
N ARG A 467 -0.96 -1.78 20.46
CA ARG A 467 -1.29 -3.05 21.12
C ARG A 467 -0.16 -4.08 21.03
N GLN A 468 0.53 -4.11 19.89
CA GLN A 468 1.67 -5.02 19.69
C GLN A 468 2.84 -4.63 20.60
N THR A 469 3.11 -3.33 20.77
CA THR A 469 4.10 -2.83 21.74
C THR A 469 3.78 -3.26 23.16
N GLU A 470 2.50 -3.20 23.57
CA GLU A 470 2.07 -3.67 24.90
C GLU A 470 2.31 -5.18 25.07
N LYS A 471 2.03 -5.98 24.04
CA LYS A 471 2.24 -7.43 24.04
C LYS A 471 3.73 -7.81 24.07
N VAL A 472 4.56 -7.10 23.33
CA VAL A 472 6.02 -7.24 23.38
C VAL A 472 6.52 -6.97 24.80
N ALA A 473 6.07 -5.88 25.44
CA ALA A 473 6.44 -5.58 26.83
C ALA A 473 5.94 -6.61 27.85
N GLU A 474 4.85 -7.34 27.55
CA GLU A 474 4.37 -8.47 28.36
C GLU A 474 5.26 -9.71 28.22
N ILE A 475 5.74 -9.98 26.99
CA ILE A 475 6.69 -11.06 26.73
C ILE A 475 8.04 -10.75 27.40
N GLU A 476 8.56 -9.53 27.25
CA GLU A 476 9.80 -9.09 27.91
C GLU A 476 9.73 -9.30 29.43
N ARG A 477 8.61 -8.95 30.07
CA ARG A 477 8.39 -9.20 31.51
C ARG A 477 8.34 -10.70 31.85
N SER A 478 7.72 -11.50 31.00
CA SER A 478 7.62 -12.96 31.21
C SER A 478 9.00 -13.64 31.07
N VAL A 479 9.80 -13.20 30.09
CA VAL A 479 11.19 -13.62 29.90
C VAL A 479 12.06 -13.20 31.08
N GLY A 480 11.93 -11.96 31.56
CA GLY A 480 12.62 -11.49 32.76
C GLY A 480 12.27 -12.33 34.00
N GLN A 481 10.98 -12.65 34.18
CA GLN A 481 10.54 -13.51 35.28
C GLN A 481 11.14 -14.93 35.19
N LEU A 482 11.29 -15.49 33.99
CA LEU A 482 11.94 -16.79 33.77
C LEU A 482 13.45 -16.76 34.06
N ARG A 483 14.10 -15.58 33.98
CA ARG A 483 15.51 -15.38 34.34
C ARG A 483 15.72 -15.02 35.81
N GLY A 484 14.65 -14.97 36.61
CA GLY A 484 14.73 -14.55 38.01
C GLY A 484 15.00 -13.04 38.16
N ASP A 485 14.87 -12.27 37.09
CA ASP A 485 14.95 -10.81 37.16
C ASP A 485 13.76 -10.31 37.98
N SER A 486 14.05 -9.71 39.13
CA SER A 486 13.02 -9.08 39.95
C SER A 486 12.46 -7.87 39.19
N VAL A 487 11.14 -7.86 39.00
CA VAL A 487 10.35 -6.80 38.33
C VAL A 487 10.72 -5.40 38.80
#